data_AF-A0A963VRM8-F1
#
_entry.id   AF-A0A963VRM8-F1
#
_cell.length_a   1.000
_cell.length_b   1.000
_cell.length_c   1.000
_cell.angle_alpha   90.00
_cell.angle_beta   90.00
_cell.angle_gamma   90.00
#
_symmetry.space_group_name_H-M   'P 1'
#
loop_
_entity.id
_entity.type
_entity.pdbx_description
1 polymer ?
#
loop_
_entity_poly.entity_id
_entity_poly.type
_entity_poly.pdbx_seq_one_letter_code
_entity_poly.pdbx_strand_id
1 'polypeptide(L)'
;MGESETTANWLDDSADLVGCPTKESADKLGGSIVETVEGIFVVSVPVKARQDHDALVPGTDFHATTTISCAVGEGADLQDCKAGVKRKWGDDGTSLVEVTKPDGTKRAIFFRDTTPFSADSAQADGSAGWDFKVTRDDRDNSVVTFGPERYVIPDALITGG
;
A
#
# COMPACT_ATOMS: atom_id res chain seq x y z
N MET A 1 -44.11 7.45 19.07
CA MET A 1 -43.96 7.41 17.60
C MET A 1 -42.48 7.25 17.36
N GLY A 2 -41.90 6.06 17.47
CA GLY A 2 -42.33 4.82 16.85
C GLY A 2 -41.49 4.61 15.60
N GLU A 3 -40.17 4.73 15.73
CA GLU A 3 -39.22 4.44 14.67
C GLU A 3 -39.35 2.94 14.38
N SER A 4 -39.78 2.60 13.16
CA SER A 4 -39.95 1.21 12.78
C SER A 4 -38.61 0.48 12.93
N GLU A 5 -38.65 -0.66 13.61
CA GLU A 5 -37.53 -1.58 13.87
C GLU A 5 -36.89 -2.10 12.57
N THR A 6 -37.54 -1.84 11.43
CA THR A 6 -37.05 -2.13 10.08
C THR A 6 -35.96 -1.16 9.60
N THR A 7 -35.87 0.06 10.15
CA THR A 7 -34.92 1.09 9.65
C THR A 7 -33.56 1.09 10.34
N ALA A 8 -33.45 0.48 11.53
CA ALA A 8 -32.21 0.49 12.33
C ALA A 8 -31.12 -0.45 11.81
N ASN A 9 -31.47 -1.51 11.06
CA ASN A 9 -30.49 -2.42 10.46
C ASN A 9 -29.84 -1.90 9.16
N TRP A 10 -30.28 -0.75 8.64
CA TRP A 10 -29.73 -0.15 7.41
C TRP A 10 -28.70 0.95 7.65
N LEU A 11 -28.46 1.30 8.92
CA LEU A 11 -27.53 2.35 9.37
C LEU A 11 -26.30 1.76 10.07
N ASP A 12 -25.95 0.53 9.74
CA ASP A 12 -24.62 0.01 10.04
C ASP A 12 -23.81 0.21 8.75
N ASP A 13 -22.62 0.84 8.83
CA ASP A 13 -21.69 1.11 7.70
C ASP A 13 -21.25 -0.15 6.91
N SER A 14 -21.87 -1.29 7.21
CA SER A 14 -21.62 -2.63 6.72
C SER A 14 -22.38 -3.00 5.43
N ALA A 15 -23.15 -2.08 4.82
CA ALA A 15 -23.77 -2.34 3.51
C ALA A 15 -23.89 -1.10 2.60
N ASP A 16 -23.58 -1.29 1.32
CA ASP A 16 -23.84 -0.31 0.26
C ASP A 16 -25.22 -0.56 -0.36
N LEU A 17 -25.96 0.53 -0.62
CA LEU A 17 -27.23 0.50 -1.35
C LEU A 17 -26.99 0.78 -2.83
N VAL A 18 -27.23 -0.23 -3.66
CA VAL A 18 -27.04 -0.16 -5.11
C VAL A 18 -28.39 -0.20 -5.82
N GLY A 19 -28.68 0.82 -6.64
CA GLY A 19 -29.88 0.86 -7.47
C GLY A 19 -29.68 0.10 -8.78
N CYS A 20 -30.46 -0.95 -9.00
CA CYS A 20 -30.42 -1.77 -10.21
C CYS A 20 -31.65 -1.52 -11.09
N PRO A 21 -31.49 -1.20 -12.38
CA PRO A 21 -32.62 -0.98 -13.29
C PRO A 21 -33.34 -2.27 -13.70
N THR A 22 -32.72 -3.44 -13.45
CA THR A 22 -33.32 -4.75 -13.76
C THR A 22 -33.08 -5.74 -12.63
N LYS A 23 -33.99 -6.71 -12.50
CA LYS A 23 -33.87 -7.78 -11.50
C LYS A 23 -32.62 -8.65 -11.73
N GLU A 24 -32.25 -8.89 -12.99
CA GLU A 24 -31.06 -9.66 -13.31
C GLU A 24 -29.77 -8.96 -12.86
N SER A 25 -29.71 -7.63 -12.97
CA SER A 25 -28.60 -6.85 -12.40
C SER A 25 -28.55 -6.96 -10.89
N ALA A 26 -29.72 -6.97 -10.23
CA ALA A 26 -29.81 -7.11 -8.77
C ALA A 26 -29.36 -8.49 -8.28
N ASP A 27 -29.80 -9.58 -8.94
CA ASP A 27 -29.43 -10.95 -8.59
C ASP A 27 -27.91 -11.21 -8.73
N LYS A 28 -27.22 -10.48 -9.62
CA LYS A 28 -25.76 -10.59 -9.82
C LYS A 28 -24.92 -9.92 -8.72
N LEU A 29 -25.49 -9.00 -7.94
CA LEU A 29 -24.75 -8.27 -6.91
C LEU A 29 -24.46 -9.10 -5.65
N GLY A 30 -25.10 -10.27 -5.50
CA GLY A 30 -24.89 -11.13 -4.33
C GLY A 30 -25.38 -10.52 -3.01
N GLY A 31 -26.26 -9.51 -3.09
CA GLY A 31 -26.93 -8.86 -1.97
C GLY A 31 -28.41 -9.22 -1.90
N SER A 32 -29.12 -8.61 -0.95
CA SER A 32 -30.57 -8.78 -0.78
C SER A 32 -31.31 -7.58 -1.37
N ILE A 33 -32.35 -7.82 -2.16
CA ILE A 33 -33.25 -6.75 -2.61
C ILE A 33 -34.07 -6.28 -1.40
N VAL A 34 -33.97 -5.00 -1.09
CA VAL A 34 -34.54 -4.40 0.13
C VAL A 34 -35.80 -3.63 -0.18
N GLU A 35 -35.84 -3.00 -1.35
CA GLU A 35 -36.95 -2.19 -1.81
C GLU A 35 -36.98 -2.13 -3.34
N THR A 36 -38.11 -1.73 -3.91
CA THR A 36 -38.23 -1.38 -5.33
C THR A 36 -38.90 -0.01 -5.45
N VAL A 37 -38.15 0.98 -5.94
CA VAL A 37 -38.61 2.36 -6.07
C VAL A 37 -38.64 2.71 -7.56
N GLU A 38 -39.81 3.07 -8.09
CA GLU A 38 -39.97 3.50 -9.49
C GLU A 38 -39.38 2.52 -10.53
N GLY A 39 -39.48 1.21 -10.27
CA GLY A 39 -38.94 0.16 -11.13
C GLY A 39 -37.44 -0.10 -10.97
N ILE A 40 -36.79 0.57 -10.02
CA ILE A 40 -35.38 0.39 -9.65
C ILE A 40 -35.33 -0.51 -8.41
N PHE A 41 -34.63 -1.63 -8.51
CA PHE A 41 -34.40 -2.56 -7.42
C PHE A 41 -33.28 -2.02 -6.53
N VAL A 42 -33.59 -1.68 -5.28
CA VAL A 42 -32.58 -1.28 -4.30
C VAL A 42 -32.03 -2.56 -3.68
N VAL A 43 -30.73 -2.80 -3.86
CA VAL A 43 -30.04 -3.97 -3.34
C VAL A 43 -29.12 -3.52 -2.22
N SER A 44 -29.29 -4.11 -1.04
CA SER A 44 -28.28 -4.05 0.01
C SER A 44 -27.26 -5.12 -0.29
N VAL A 45 -26.11 -4.65 -0.72
CA VAL A 45 -24.94 -5.48 -0.88
C VAL A 45 -24.19 -5.37 0.44
N PRO A 46 -24.02 -6.47 1.19
CA PRO A 46 -23.12 -6.41 2.34
C PRO A 46 -21.77 -5.95 1.79
N VAL A 47 -21.23 -4.83 2.30
CA VAL A 47 -19.81 -4.56 2.07
C VAL A 47 -19.11 -5.65 2.82
N LYS A 48 -18.84 -6.74 2.11
CA LYS A 48 -18.09 -7.88 2.60
C LYS A 48 -16.72 -7.32 2.92
N ALA A 49 -16.59 -6.83 4.16
CA ALA A 49 -15.67 -5.78 4.62
C ALA A 49 -14.56 -5.66 3.62
N ARG A 50 -14.66 -4.71 2.66
CA ARG A 50 -13.82 -4.64 1.45
C ARG A 50 -12.47 -5.07 1.93
N GLN A 51 -12.14 -6.33 1.67
CA GLN A 51 -11.01 -6.88 2.39
C GLN A 51 -9.90 -6.09 1.77
N ASP A 52 -9.32 -5.21 2.57
CA ASP A 52 -8.18 -4.40 2.24
C ASP A 52 -7.01 -5.39 2.20
N HIS A 53 -7.14 -6.34 1.28
CA HIS A 53 -6.08 -7.14 0.74
C HIS A 53 -5.35 -6.14 -0.09
N ASP A 54 -4.48 -5.41 0.60
CA ASP A 54 -3.37 -4.70 0.05
C ASP A 54 -2.86 -5.47 -1.18
N ALA A 55 -3.26 -4.99 -2.36
CA ALA A 55 -3.25 -5.82 -3.55
C ALA A 55 -1.85 -5.83 -4.15
N LEU A 56 -1.41 -6.99 -4.63
CA LEU A 56 -0.15 -7.06 -5.37
C LEU A 56 -0.30 -6.45 -6.76
N VAL A 57 0.71 -5.70 -7.18
CA VAL A 57 0.87 -5.23 -8.55
C VAL A 57 1.02 -6.46 -9.46
N PRO A 58 0.18 -6.61 -10.50
CA PRO A 58 0.19 -7.79 -11.37
C PRO A 58 1.58 -8.13 -11.92
N GLY A 59 1.99 -9.38 -11.75
CA GLY A 59 3.29 -9.87 -12.21
C GLY A 59 4.46 -9.54 -11.29
N THR A 60 4.21 -9.07 -10.06
CA THR A 60 5.22 -8.81 -9.04
C THR A 60 4.78 -9.29 -7.66
N ASP A 61 5.74 -9.34 -6.73
CA ASP A 61 5.48 -9.57 -5.29
C ASP A 61 5.35 -8.25 -4.50
N PHE A 62 5.09 -7.13 -5.18
CA PHE A 62 4.99 -5.82 -4.54
C PHE A 62 3.55 -5.37 -4.44
N HIS A 63 3.23 -4.68 -3.35
CA HIS A 63 1.93 -4.07 -3.15
C HIS A 63 1.82 -2.71 -3.87
N ALA A 64 2.94 -2.03 -4.05
CA ALA A 64 3.05 -0.86 -4.90
C ALA A 64 4.46 -0.77 -5.49
N THR A 65 4.56 -0.14 -6.66
CA THR A 65 5.84 0.15 -7.33
C THR A 65 5.90 1.61 -7.73
N THR A 66 7.08 2.22 -7.66
CA THR A 66 7.29 3.60 -8.07
C THR A 66 8.73 3.81 -8.53
N THR A 67 9.02 5.03 -8.98
CA THR A 67 10.40 5.51 -9.17
C THR A 67 10.74 6.44 -8.01
N ILE A 68 11.93 6.28 -7.43
CA ILE A 68 12.46 7.13 -6.37
C ILE A 68 13.79 7.73 -6.78
N SER A 69 14.16 8.86 -6.17
CA SER A 69 15.52 9.39 -6.29
C SER A 69 16.49 8.58 -5.44
N CYS A 70 17.59 8.13 -6.03
CA CYS A 70 18.65 7.39 -5.35
C CYS A 70 20.03 7.88 -5.81
N ALA A 71 21.07 7.65 -5.03
CA ALA A 71 22.46 7.81 -5.43
C ALA A 71 23.24 6.57 -4.99
N VAL A 72 24.09 6.04 -5.88
CA VAL A 72 24.87 4.82 -5.66
C VAL A 72 26.33 5.20 -5.81
N GLY A 73 27.02 5.37 -4.68
CA GLY A 73 28.43 5.78 -4.64
C GLY A 73 28.63 7.12 -3.92
N GLU A 74 29.82 7.27 -3.34
CA GLU A 74 30.16 8.46 -2.56
C GLU A 74 30.12 9.71 -3.43
N GLY A 75 29.29 10.69 -3.05
CA GLY A 75 29.14 11.95 -3.79
C GLY A 75 28.44 11.81 -5.16
N ALA A 76 27.84 10.66 -5.46
CA ALA A 76 27.12 10.46 -6.72
C ALA A 76 25.86 11.35 -6.81
N ASP A 77 25.56 11.77 -8.03
CA ASP A 77 24.32 12.51 -8.33
C ASP A 77 23.09 11.64 -8.08
N LEU A 78 21.97 12.31 -7.77
CA LEU A 78 20.68 11.64 -7.70
C LEU A 78 20.25 11.20 -9.10
N GLN A 79 19.74 9.98 -9.17
CA GLN A 79 19.20 9.34 -10.36
C GLN A 79 17.93 8.59 -10.02
N ASP A 80 17.25 8.11 -11.05
CA ASP A 80 16.00 7.37 -10.91
C ASP A 80 16.25 5.89 -10.63
N CYS A 81 15.80 5.41 -9.49
CA CYS A 81 15.76 3.99 -9.15
C CYS A 81 14.31 3.47 -9.15
N LYS A 82 14.11 2.25 -9.64
CA LYS A 82 12.83 1.55 -9.47
C LYS A 82 12.73 1.05 -8.04
N ALA A 83 11.58 1.23 -7.40
CA ALA A 83 11.31 0.74 -6.06
C ALA A 83 9.98 -0.02 -6.02
N GLY A 84 9.92 -1.06 -5.20
CA GLY A 84 8.71 -1.80 -4.88
C GLY A 84 8.59 -2.02 -3.39
N VAL A 85 7.37 -1.96 -2.85
CA VAL A 85 7.11 -2.17 -1.42
C VAL A 85 6.41 -3.51 -1.18
N LYS A 86 6.89 -4.22 -0.17
CA LYS A 86 6.23 -5.38 0.44
C LYS A 86 5.75 -4.94 1.82
N ARG A 87 4.48 -4.57 1.93
CA ARG A 87 3.85 -4.24 3.20
C ARG A 87 3.57 -5.52 3.98
N LYS A 88 3.61 -5.45 5.31
CA LYS A 88 3.44 -6.61 6.21
C LYS A 88 4.35 -7.79 5.81
N TRP A 89 5.58 -7.48 5.42
CA TRP A 89 6.57 -8.45 4.99
C TRP A 89 7.11 -9.30 6.15
N GLY A 90 7.35 -8.67 7.30
CA GLY A 90 7.75 -9.38 8.52
C GLY A 90 6.54 -9.76 9.38
N ASP A 91 6.70 -10.81 10.20
CA ASP A 91 5.66 -11.27 11.15
C ASP A 91 5.23 -10.17 12.14
N ASP A 92 6.11 -9.20 12.40
CA ASP A 92 5.87 -8.04 13.27
C ASP A 92 5.14 -6.88 12.56
N GLY A 93 4.66 -7.09 11.33
CA GLY A 93 3.98 -6.05 10.54
C GLY A 93 4.91 -5.03 9.87
N THR A 94 6.21 -5.30 9.83
CA THR A 94 7.19 -4.44 9.14
C THR A 94 7.02 -4.50 7.62
N SER A 95 7.44 -3.44 6.95
CA SER A 95 7.43 -3.32 5.49
C SER A 95 8.86 -3.41 4.93
N LEU A 96 9.01 -3.89 3.70
CA LEU A 96 10.28 -3.95 2.98
C LEU A 96 10.15 -3.15 1.70
N VAL A 97 11.04 -2.18 1.48
CA VAL A 97 11.20 -1.51 0.19
C VAL A 97 12.39 -2.09 -0.52
N GLU A 98 12.16 -2.71 -1.67
CA GLU A 98 13.23 -3.19 -2.55
C GLU A 98 13.50 -2.11 -3.60
N VAL A 99 14.71 -1.59 -3.63
CA VAL A 99 15.19 -0.62 -4.62
C VAL A 99 16.10 -1.35 -5.60
N THR A 100 15.77 -1.27 -6.89
CA THR A 100 16.63 -1.74 -7.98
C THR A 100 17.48 -0.57 -8.46
N LYS A 101 18.79 -0.69 -8.25
CA LYS A 101 19.81 0.26 -8.66
C LYS A 101 20.00 0.22 -10.20
N PRO A 102 20.59 1.28 -10.80
CA PRO A 102 20.84 1.33 -12.24
C PRO A 102 21.76 0.21 -12.75
N ASP A 103 22.66 -0.29 -11.91
CA ASP A 103 23.53 -1.43 -12.20
C ASP A 103 22.81 -2.79 -12.14
N GLY A 104 21.50 -2.78 -11.82
CA GLY A 104 20.66 -3.96 -11.67
C GLY A 104 20.75 -4.64 -10.31
N THR A 105 21.67 -4.18 -9.44
CA THR A 105 21.74 -4.70 -8.07
C THR A 105 20.57 -4.19 -7.24
N LYS A 106 20.25 -4.90 -6.16
CA LYS A 106 19.08 -4.60 -5.33
C LYS A 106 19.51 -4.20 -3.93
N ARG A 107 18.68 -3.39 -3.29
CA ARG A 107 18.79 -3.00 -1.89
C ARG A 107 17.43 -3.14 -1.24
N ALA A 108 17.33 -3.92 -0.18
CA ALA A 108 16.18 -3.95 0.71
C ALA A 108 16.37 -2.94 1.86
N ILE A 109 15.38 -2.09 2.07
CA ILE A 109 15.30 -1.16 3.19
C ILE A 109 14.07 -1.54 4.01
N PHE A 110 14.26 -1.76 5.30
CA PHE A 110 13.22 -2.23 6.20
C PHE A 110 12.59 -1.06 6.95
N PHE A 111 11.27 -1.11 7.03
CA PHE A 111 10.42 -0.06 7.57
C PHE A 111 9.55 -0.58 8.70
N ARG A 112 9.36 0.24 9.72
CA ARG A 112 8.26 0.13 10.68
C ARG A 112 7.40 1.37 10.49
N ASP A 113 6.16 1.17 10.08
CA ASP A 113 5.32 2.24 9.55
C ASP A 113 6.08 3.01 8.47
N THR A 114 6.11 4.35 8.51
CA THR A 114 6.86 5.19 7.56
C THR A 114 8.33 5.38 7.93
N THR A 115 8.82 4.74 8.99
CA THR A 115 10.19 4.94 9.50
C THR A 115 11.13 3.82 9.05
N PRO A 116 12.14 4.11 8.20
CA PRO A 116 13.21 3.16 7.89
C PRO A 116 14.07 2.90 9.12
N PHE A 117 14.40 1.64 9.40
CA PHE A 117 15.22 1.28 10.56
C PHE A 117 16.47 0.46 10.22
N SER A 118 16.52 -0.20 9.06
CA SER A 118 17.72 -0.91 8.60
C SER A 118 17.72 -1.13 7.09
N ALA A 119 18.83 -1.61 6.56
CA ALA A 119 19.02 -2.08 5.19
C ALA A 119 19.61 -3.49 5.21
N ASP A 120 19.40 -4.27 4.15
CA ASP A 120 20.16 -5.51 3.98
C ASP A 120 21.64 -5.19 3.78
N SER A 121 22.48 -5.99 4.44
CA SER A 121 23.92 -5.82 4.39
C SER A 121 24.62 -7.15 4.26
N ALA A 122 25.72 -7.17 3.50
CA ALA A 122 26.50 -8.36 3.25
C ALA A 122 28.00 -8.06 3.24
N GLN A 123 28.81 -9.04 3.61
CA GLN A 123 30.26 -8.95 3.43
C GLN A 123 30.62 -9.04 1.94
N ALA A 124 29.81 -9.76 1.15
CA ALA A 124 30.05 -10.01 -0.27
C ALA A 124 29.94 -8.75 -1.15
N ASP A 125 29.12 -7.78 -0.76
CA ASP A 125 28.97 -6.49 -1.46
C ASP A 125 29.66 -5.33 -0.73
N GLY A 126 30.40 -5.63 0.36
CA GLY A 126 31.15 -4.66 1.15
C GLY A 126 30.29 -3.79 2.09
N SER A 127 28.97 -4.03 2.18
CA SER A 127 28.05 -3.18 2.93
C SER A 127 27.92 -3.50 4.42
N ALA A 128 28.43 -4.65 4.87
CA ALA A 128 28.28 -5.10 6.25
C ALA A 128 28.94 -4.20 7.33
N GLY A 129 29.73 -3.19 6.94
CA GLY A 129 30.28 -2.17 7.85
C GLY A 129 29.69 -0.77 7.66
N TRP A 130 28.66 -0.62 6.84
CA TRP A 130 28.12 0.70 6.51
C TRP A 130 27.19 1.22 7.60
N ASP A 131 27.31 2.52 7.88
CA ASP A 131 26.40 3.22 8.78
C ASP A 131 25.02 3.40 8.12
N PHE A 132 23.96 3.16 8.88
CA PHE A 132 22.59 3.46 8.49
C PHE A 132 22.13 4.75 9.18
N LYS A 133 21.72 5.74 8.39
CA LYS A 133 21.24 7.05 8.86
C LYS A 133 19.96 7.41 8.14
N VAL A 134 19.05 8.05 8.86
CA VAL A 134 17.78 8.52 8.30
C VAL A 134 17.59 9.98 8.67
N THR A 135 17.21 10.78 7.68
CA THR A 135 16.74 12.15 7.87
C THR A 135 15.40 12.33 7.18
N ARG A 136 14.64 13.33 7.64
CA ARG A 136 13.40 13.75 6.96
C ARG A 136 13.64 15.00 6.13
N ASP A 137 13.03 15.03 4.95
CA ASP A 137 12.87 16.25 4.19
C ASP A 137 11.51 16.94 4.49
N ASP A 138 11.28 18.06 3.82
CA ASP A 138 10.08 18.90 3.92
C ASP A 138 8.88 18.39 3.11
N ARG A 139 8.98 17.21 2.47
CA ARG A 139 7.99 16.68 1.51
C ARG A 139 7.56 15.25 1.85
N ASP A 140 7.53 14.92 3.13
CA ASP A 140 7.17 13.59 3.61
C ASP A 140 7.98 12.46 2.96
N ASN A 141 9.28 12.70 2.68
CA ASN A 141 10.21 11.65 2.29
C ASN A 141 11.19 11.30 3.41
N SER A 142 11.47 10.01 3.54
CA SER A 142 12.58 9.49 4.31
C SER A 142 13.83 9.47 3.43
N VAL A 143 14.84 10.24 3.82
CA VAL A 143 16.16 10.23 3.18
C VAL A 143 17.05 9.27 3.93
N VAL A 144 17.20 8.07 3.38
CA VAL A 144 18.05 7.00 3.91
C VAL A 144 19.44 7.14 3.35
N THR A 145 20.45 7.21 4.22
CA THR A 145 21.87 7.11 3.85
C THR A 145 22.41 5.81 4.43
N PHE A 146 22.92 4.94 3.56
CA PHE A 146 23.54 3.68 3.96
C PHE A 146 24.92 3.57 3.32
N GLY A 147 25.95 3.87 4.11
CA GLY A 147 27.31 4.04 3.61
C GLY A 147 27.37 5.08 2.47
N PRO A 148 27.85 4.72 1.27
CA PRO A 148 27.94 5.62 0.12
C PRO A 148 26.61 5.78 -0.64
N GLU A 149 25.54 5.08 -0.23
CA GLU A 149 24.28 5.09 -0.95
C GLU A 149 23.25 6.00 -0.27
N ARG A 150 22.41 6.65 -1.09
CA ARG A 150 21.33 7.53 -0.62
C ARG A 150 20.02 7.19 -1.32
N TYR A 151 18.92 7.16 -0.59
CA TYR A 151 17.58 6.86 -1.10
C TYR A 151 16.56 7.84 -0.55
N VAL A 152 15.74 8.44 -1.41
CA VAL A 152 14.65 9.34 -1.02
C VAL A 152 13.34 8.59 -1.20
N ILE A 153 12.77 8.09 -0.11
CA ILE A 153 11.61 7.20 -0.13
C ILE A 153 10.37 7.97 0.36
N PRO A 154 9.35 8.17 -0.48
CA PRO A 154 8.12 8.84 -0.06
C PRO A 154 7.30 7.95 0.87
N ASP A 155 6.70 8.54 1.89
CA ASP A 155 5.81 7.82 2.82
C ASP A 155 4.63 7.17 2.13
N ALA A 156 4.11 7.81 1.09
CA ALA A 156 3.01 7.30 0.29
C ALA A 156 3.32 5.95 -0.35
N LEU A 157 4.60 5.62 -0.58
CA LEU A 157 4.97 4.28 -1.01
C LEU A 157 4.68 3.25 0.09
N ILE A 158 4.87 3.60 1.36
CA ILE A 158 4.70 2.69 2.49
C ILE A 158 3.25 2.59 2.94
N THR A 159 2.50 3.68 2.93
CA THR A 159 1.13 3.75 3.45
C THR A 159 0.04 3.61 2.39
N GLY A 160 0.39 3.70 1.10
CA GLY A 160 -0.57 3.87 0.02
C GLY A 160 -1.67 2.80 -0.07
N GLY A 161 -2.87 3.28 -0.41
CA GLY A 161 -4.10 2.56 -0.76
C GLY A 161 -4.95 3.40 -1.71
#